data_AF-A0A523DWZ0-F1
#
_entry.id   AF-A0A523DWZ0-F1
#
_cell.length_a   1.000
_cell.length_b   1.000
_cell.length_c   1.000
_cell.angle_alpha   90.00
_cell.angle_beta   90.00
_cell.angle_gamma   90.00
#
_symmetry.space_group_name_H-M   'P 1'
#
loop_
_entity.id
_entity.type
_entity.pdbx_description
1 polymer ?
#
loop_
_entity_poly.entity_id
_entity_poly.type
_entity_poly.pdbx_seq_one_letter_code
_entity_poly.pdbx_strand_id
1 'polypeptide(L)'
;MQPYLWQFFVMAFAGWVNRFQQDAIEYLKEENRVLREQLGGRRLRFTDAQRRRLAAKARTLGRDGLKEIADLVTPDTLLRCTKS
;
A
#
# COMPACT_ATOMS: atom_id res chain seq x y z
N MET A 1 29.31 -2.37 30.56
CA MET A 1 28.91 -3.20 29.39
C MET A 1 27.83 -2.42 28.64
N GLN A 2 28.09 -1.88 27.45
CA GLN A 2 27.16 -1.01 26.69
C GLN A 2 26.23 -1.85 25.78
N PRO A 3 24.93 -2.08 26.11
CA PRO A 3 24.05 -2.92 25.30
C PRO A 3 23.27 -2.14 24.21
N TYR A 4 23.71 -0.95 23.80
CA TYR A 4 22.89 -0.04 22.96
C TYR A 4 23.29 0.02 21.48
N LEU A 5 24.48 -0.48 21.13
CA LEU A 5 24.96 -0.46 19.74
C LEU A 5 24.07 -1.28 18.81
N TRP A 6 23.66 -2.49 19.22
CA TRP A 6 22.79 -3.32 18.40
C TRP A 6 21.40 -2.70 18.21
N GLN A 7 20.86 -2.02 19.23
CA GLN A 7 19.59 -1.30 19.12
C GLN A 7 19.69 -0.15 18.12
N PHE A 8 20.81 0.59 18.14
CA PHE A 8 21.09 1.63 17.15
C PHE A 8 21.20 1.07 15.73
N PHE A 9 21.90 -0.06 15.54
CA PHE A 9 21.96 -0.72 14.24
C PHE A 9 20.59 -1.17 13.75
N VAL A 10 19.76 -1.75 14.62
CA VAL A 10 18.39 -2.17 14.28
C VAL A 10 17.53 -0.96 13.91
N MET A 11 17.61 0.15 14.67
CA MET A 11 16.86 1.37 14.35
C MET A 11 17.32 2.03 13.06
N ALA A 12 18.63 2.11 12.82
CA ALA A 12 19.19 2.65 11.59
C ALA A 12 18.78 1.81 10.37
N PHE A 13 18.84 0.48 10.50
CA PHE A 13 18.42 -0.45 9.46
C PHE A 13 16.91 -0.37 9.20
N ALA A 14 16.10 -0.37 10.25
CA ALA A 14 14.64 -0.22 10.13
C ALA A 14 14.27 1.12 9.45
N GLY A 15 14.95 2.21 9.80
CA GLY A 15 14.76 3.51 9.16
C GLY A 15 15.17 3.53 7.68
N TRP A 16 16.25 2.82 7.32
CA TRP A 16 16.67 2.67 5.93
C TRP A 16 15.69 1.83 5.11
N VAL A 17 15.27 0.68 5.64
CA VAL A 17 14.26 -0.18 5.01
C VAL A 17 12.93 0.55 4.86
N ASN A 18 12.51 1.31 5.87
CA ASN A 18 11.27 2.10 5.80
C ASN A 18 11.32 3.13 4.67
N ARG A 19 12.45 3.84 4.50
CA ARG A 19 12.62 4.79 3.38
C ARG A 19 12.58 4.10 2.03
N PHE A 20 13.31 2.98 1.88
CA PHE A 20 13.27 2.21 0.65
C PHE A 20 11.85 1.68 0.33
N GLN A 21 11.09 1.28 1.35
CA GLN A 21 9.69 0.88 1.19
C GLN A 21 8.82 2.05 0.74
N GLN A 22 9.05 3.26 1.26
CA GLN A 22 8.32 4.46 0.84
C GLN A 22 8.60 4.80 -0.63
N ASP A 23 9.86 4.75 -1.08
CA ASP A 23 10.23 4.98 -2.48
C ASP A 23 9.55 3.96 -3.42
N ALA A 24 9.51 2.68 -3.01
CA ALA A 24 8.83 1.63 -3.77
C ALA A 24 7.31 1.84 -3.83
N ILE A 25 6.70 2.28 -2.71
CA ILE A 25 5.29 2.65 -2.68
C ILE A 25 5.03 3.80 -3.66
N GLU A 26 5.83 4.86 -3.61
CA GLU A 26 5.72 6.04 -4.48
C GLU A 26 5.82 5.68 -5.96
N TYR A 27 6.80 4.86 -6.34
CA TYR A 27 6.92 4.36 -7.71
C TYR A 27 5.66 3.59 -8.16
N LEU A 28 5.17 2.65 -7.34
CA LEU A 28 3.95 1.89 -7.65
C LEU A 28 2.71 2.78 -7.69
N LYS A 29 2.72 3.92 -6.99
CA LYS A 29 1.66 4.93 -7.07
C LYS A 29 1.61 5.56 -8.44
N GLU A 30 2.76 6.02 -8.92
CA GLU A 30 2.88 6.67 -10.23
C GLU A 30 2.60 5.68 -11.37
N GLU A 31 3.08 4.43 -11.27
CA GLU A 31 2.76 3.40 -12.25
C GLU A 31 1.24 3.16 -12.35
N ASN A 32 0.54 3.06 -11.21
CA ASN A 32 -0.92 2.96 -11.21
C ASN A 32 -1.62 4.18 -11.82
N ARG A 33 -1.10 5.40 -11.61
CA ARG A 33 -1.64 6.62 -12.22
C ARG A 33 -1.50 6.59 -13.74
N VAL A 34 -0.29 6.31 -14.23
CA VAL A 34 -0.01 6.18 -15.67
C VAL A 34 -0.88 5.12 -16.32
N LEU A 35 -1.05 3.95 -15.68
CA LEU A 35 -1.94 2.90 -16.18
C LEU A 35 -3.41 3.35 -16.23
N ARG A 36 -3.87 4.14 -15.24
CA ARG A 36 -5.25 4.69 -15.24
C ARG A 36 -5.45 5.75 -16.32
N GLU A 37 -4.44 6.57 -16.59
CA GLU A 37 -4.44 7.54 -17.69
C GLU A 37 -4.51 6.83 -19.05
N GLN A 38 -3.71 5.78 -19.24
CA GLN A 38 -3.75 4.94 -20.45
C GLN A 38 -5.10 4.26 -20.66
N LEU A 39 -5.80 3.89 -19.59
CA LEU A 39 -7.17 3.36 -19.64
C LEU A 39 -8.24 4.45 -19.91
N GLY A 40 -7.82 5.70 -20.15
CA GLY A 40 -8.68 6.81 -20.57
C GLY A 40 -9.64 7.27 -19.48
N GLY A 41 -9.28 7.12 -18.19
CA GLY A 41 -10.12 7.54 -17.07
C GLY A 41 -11.41 6.75 -16.91
N ARG A 42 -11.60 5.65 -17.66
CA ARG A 42 -12.76 4.77 -17.49
C ARG A 42 -12.74 4.12 -16.11
N ARG A 43 -13.91 4.05 -15.48
CA ARG A 43 -14.08 3.41 -14.17
C ARG A 43 -13.62 1.94 -14.27
N LEU A 44 -12.50 1.62 -13.60
CA LEU A 44 -11.95 0.26 -13.52
C LEU A 44 -13.00 -0.69 -12.92
N ARG A 45 -13.61 -1.53 -13.76
CA ARG A 45 -14.51 -2.60 -13.30
C ARG A 45 -13.66 -3.82 -12.95
N PHE A 46 -13.27 -3.90 -11.68
CA PHE A 46 -12.64 -5.11 -11.16
C PHE A 46 -13.62 -6.28 -11.14
N THR A 47 -13.16 -7.45 -11.59
CA THR A 47 -13.87 -8.73 -11.42
C THR A 47 -13.90 -9.12 -9.93
N ASP A 48 -14.82 -10.01 -9.54
CA ASP A 48 -14.90 -10.44 -8.14
C ASP A 48 -13.62 -11.13 -7.65
N ALA A 49 -12.91 -11.84 -8.53
CA ALA A 49 -11.61 -12.41 -8.22
C ALA A 49 -10.56 -11.32 -7.94
N GLN A 50 -10.50 -10.26 -8.75
CA GLN A 50 -9.61 -9.12 -8.53
C GLN A 50 -9.97 -8.40 -7.22
N ARG A 51 -11.26 -8.18 -6.94
CA ARG A 51 -11.74 -7.57 -5.70
C ARG A 51 -11.36 -8.38 -4.47
N ARG A 52 -11.50 -9.72 -4.49
CA ARG A 52 -11.09 -10.59 -3.38
C ARG A 52 -9.58 -10.51 -3.11
N ARG A 53 -8.77 -10.50 -4.16
CA ARG A 53 -7.30 -10.35 -4.03
C ARG A 53 -6.93 -9.00 -3.42
N LEU A 54 -7.55 -7.92 -3.88
CA LEU A 54 -7.35 -6.57 -3.33
C LEU A 54 -7.83 -6.48 -1.88
N ALA A 55 -8.97 -7.06 -1.55
CA ALA A 55 -9.50 -7.09 -0.19
C ALA A 55 -8.60 -7.88 0.78
N ALA A 56 -8.03 -9.01 0.34
CA ALA A 56 -7.07 -9.77 1.14
C ALA A 56 -5.81 -8.95 1.44
N LYS A 57 -5.25 -8.26 0.43
CA LYS A 57 -4.09 -7.38 0.61
C LYS A 57 -4.41 -6.17 1.48
N ALA A 58 -5.59 -5.56 1.30
CA ALA A 58 -6.09 -4.46 2.11
C ALA A 58 -6.25 -4.85 3.59
N ARG A 59 -6.72 -6.08 3.89
CA ARG A 59 -6.78 -6.61 5.26
C ARG A 59 -5.39 -6.76 5.88
N THR A 60 -4.40 -7.22 5.11
CA THR A 60 -3.01 -7.35 5.59
C THR A 60 -2.36 -5.99 5.89
N LEU A 61 -2.66 -4.97 5.09
CA LEU A 61 -2.14 -3.60 5.28
C LEU A 61 -2.77 -2.86 6.47
N GLY A 62 -3.96 -3.27 6.93
CA GLY A 62 -4.68 -2.58 7.99
C GLY A 62 -5.12 -1.16 7.60
N ARG A 63 -5.74 -0.43 8.54
CA ARG A 63 -6.30 0.90 8.27
C ARG A 63 -5.25 1.97 7.95
N ASP A 64 -4.10 1.92 8.61
CA ASP A 64 -3.08 2.96 8.47
C ASP A 64 -2.26 2.78 7.18
N GLY A 65 -1.90 1.54 6.83
CA GLY A 65 -1.30 1.25 5.52
C GLY A 65 -2.25 1.53 4.35
N LEU A 66 -3.57 1.32 4.54
CA LEU A 66 -4.59 1.70 3.57
C LEU A 66 -4.68 3.22 3.37
N LYS A 67 -4.58 4.04 4.43
CA LYS A 67 -4.60 5.51 4.31
C LYS A 67 -3.43 6.02 3.48
N GLU A 68 -2.26 5.41 3.62
CA GLU A 68 -1.08 5.80 2.87
C GLU A 68 -1.24 5.55 1.36
N ILE A 69 -1.99 4.52 0.96
CA ILE A 69 -2.25 4.18 -0.45
C ILE A 69 -3.63 4.63 -0.97
N ALA A 70 -4.49 5.16 -0.10
CA ALA A 70 -5.89 5.52 -0.36
C ALA A 70 -6.05 6.60 -1.44
N ASP A 71 -5.06 7.48 -1.59
CA ASP A 71 -5.03 8.50 -2.65
C ASP A 71 -5.12 7.89 -4.07
N LEU A 72 -4.77 6.61 -4.21
CA LEU A 72 -4.83 5.90 -5.49
C LEU A 72 -6.05 5.01 -5.65
N VAL A 73 -6.51 4.40 -4.56
CA VAL A 73 -7.60 3.43 -4.60
C VAL A 73 -8.59 3.85 -3.56
N THR A 74 -9.75 4.39 -3.97
CA THR A 74 -10.79 4.87 -3.06
C THR A 74 -11.13 3.78 -2.05
N PRO A 75 -10.65 3.90 -0.79
CA PRO A 75 -10.63 2.79 0.16
C PRO A 75 -12.05 2.41 0.59
N ASP A 76 -13.00 3.35 0.52
CA ASP A 76 -14.42 3.11 0.78
C ASP A 76 -15.03 2.02 -0.09
N THR A 77 -14.52 1.81 -1.30
CA THR A 77 -15.05 0.76 -2.19
C THR A 77 -14.50 -0.62 -1.81
N LEU A 78 -13.26 -0.71 -1.33
CA LEU A 78 -12.64 -1.98 -0.95
C LEU A 78 -13.02 -2.40 0.48
N LEU A 79 -13.05 -1.46 1.43
CA LEU A 79 -13.41 -1.75 2.83
C LEU A 79 -14.88 -2.17 2.96
N ARG A 80 -15.78 -1.62 2.14
CA ARG A 80 -17.21 -2.03 2.12
C ARG A 80 -17.39 -3.51 1.76
N CYS A 81 -16.50 -4.10 0.96
CA CYS A 81 -16.54 -5.53 0.62
C CYS A 81 -15.92 -6.43 1.71
N THR A 82 -15.21 -5.87 2.69
CA THR A 82 -14.63 -6.67 3.79
C THR A 82 -15.59 -6.91 4.96
N LYS A 83 -16.77 -6.27 4.95
CA LYS A 83 -17.78 -6.35 6.01
C LYS A 83 -18.88 -7.39 5.80
N SER A 84 -18.78 -8.23 4.77
CA SER A 84 -19.71 -9.35 4.54
C SER A 84 -19.05 -10.69 4.82
#